data_AF-A0A4R1W1P8-F1
#
_entry.id   AF-A0A4R1W1P8-F1
#
_cell.length_a   1.000
_cell.length_b   1.000
_cell.length_c   1.000
_cell.angle_alpha   90.00
_cell.angle_beta   90.00
_cell.angle_gamma   90.00
#
_symmetry.space_group_name_H-M   'P 1'
#
loop_
_entity.id
_entity.type
_entity.pdbx_description
1 polymer ?
#
loop_
_entity_poly.entity_id
_entity_poly.type
_entity_poly.pdbx_seq_one_letter_code
_entity_poly.pdbx_strand_id
1 'polypeptide(L)'
;MPDLFSARALERLLEKRRRAELVAVPFFDGLLSGELDALLDSFAGEPLLLHPVRGRIQGRQAFEAYVAEMNVWFAEHEVSVEDGGHVVLETRGFEEVVLHIDGGAVALPLAIVADHPHDGRLTELRIYYSSWPVTGRHAVRPPLLQADSTVHPSGVIADYQSALAAGDVDAIVSTFEADGYAREPAGDPYRHSGTRDLRAFYEQLFSNGGGIPLEHCAVVDDGHTCALEYNVTRWGKTDLPPQAGVAVYARGSSGKLAAARIYDDVDPPL
;
A
#
# COMPACT_ATOMS: atom_id res chain seq x y z
N MET A 1 -1.27 -44.87 -19.46
CA MET A 1 -0.91 -43.44 -19.37
C MET A 1 -2.17 -42.69 -19.01
N PRO A 2 -2.27 -42.01 -17.85
CA PRO A 2 -3.48 -41.27 -17.51
C PRO A 2 -3.47 -39.91 -18.23
N ASP A 3 -4.61 -39.55 -18.83
CA ASP A 3 -4.87 -38.26 -19.47
C ASP A 3 -4.56 -37.10 -18.52
N LEU A 4 -3.51 -36.35 -18.86
CA LEU A 4 -3.15 -35.09 -18.23
C LEU A 4 -4.14 -34.01 -18.68
N PHE A 5 -5.08 -33.69 -17.78
CA PHE A 5 -6.02 -32.56 -17.82
C PHE A 5 -7.05 -32.58 -18.97
N SER A 6 -8.34 -32.66 -18.61
CA SER A 6 -9.44 -32.47 -19.57
C SER A 6 -9.47 -31.04 -20.10
N ALA A 7 -9.94 -30.84 -21.34
CA ALA A 7 -10.06 -29.52 -21.96
C ALA A 7 -10.78 -28.49 -21.08
N ARG A 8 -11.80 -28.93 -20.31
CA ARG A 8 -12.51 -28.09 -19.33
C ARG A 8 -11.66 -27.68 -18.12
N ALA A 9 -10.73 -28.52 -17.66
CA ALA A 9 -9.82 -28.17 -16.58
C ALA A 9 -8.77 -27.16 -17.05
N LEU A 10 -8.31 -27.29 -18.30
CA LEU A 10 -7.40 -26.33 -18.92
C LEU A 10 -8.09 -24.99 -19.21
N GLU A 11 -9.33 -24.99 -19.71
CA GLU A 11 -10.14 -23.77 -19.86
C GLU A 11 -10.35 -23.06 -18.52
N ARG A 12 -10.67 -23.78 -17.44
CA ARG A 12 -10.80 -23.17 -16.11
C ARG A 12 -9.49 -22.60 -15.59
N LEU A 13 -8.36 -23.25 -15.84
CA LEU A 13 -7.04 -22.74 -15.46
C LEU A 13 -6.66 -21.50 -16.28
N LEU A 14 -6.96 -21.49 -17.58
CA LEU A 14 -6.72 -20.36 -18.47
C LEU A 14 -7.66 -19.20 -18.17
N GLU A 15 -8.92 -19.45 -17.84
CA GLU A 15 -9.87 -18.41 -17.42
C GLU A 15 -9.52 -17.86 -16.04
N LYS A 16 -9.04 -18.71 -15.12
CA LYS A 16 -8.52 -18.27 -13.82
C LYS A 16 -7.23 -17.45 -13.97
N ARG A 17 -6.35 -17.84 -14.91
CA ARG A 17 -5.13 -17.08 -15.25
C ARG A 17 -5.45 -15.78 -15.99
N ARG A 18 -6.42 -15.80 -16.90
CA ARG A 18 -6.87 -14.61 -17.64
C ARG A 18 -7.66 -13.66 -16.73
N ARG A 19 -8.40 -14.16 -15.74
CA ARG A 19 -8.94 -13.35 -14.64
C ARG A 19 -7.84 -12.83 -13.74
N ALA A 20 -6.83 -13.62 -13.41
CA ALA A 20 -5.66 -13.11 -12.68
C ALA A 20 -4.93 -12.01 -13.49
N GLU A 21 -4.82 -12.15 -14.81
CA GLU A 21 -4.24 -11.14 -15.72
C GLU A 21 -5.17 -9.92 -15.92
N LEU A 22 -6.50 -10.08 -15.90
CA LEU A 22 -7.47 -8.97 -15.98
C LEU A 22 -7.67 -8.23 -14.64
N VAL A 23 -7.41 -8.90 -13.52
CA VAL A 23 -7.35 -8.30 -12.17
C VAL A 23 -5.96 -7.70 -11.91
N ALA A 24 -4.97 -8.04 -12.74
CA ALA A 24 -3.59 -7.58 -12.65
C ALA A 24 -3.15 -6.84 -13.92
N VAL A 25 -3.94 -5.89 -14.41
CA VAL A 25 -3.30 -4.76 -15.09
C VAL A 25 -2.76 -3.88 -13.97
N PRO A 26 -1.44 -3.82 -13.74
CA PRO A 26 -0.90 -2.91 -12.75
C PRO A 26 -1.39 -1.52 -13.10
N PHE A 27 -2.00 -0.82 -12.14
CA PHE A 27 -2.77 0.39 -12.44
C PHE A 27 -1.90 1.44 -13.16
N PHE A 28 -0.63 1.55 -12.76
CA PHE A 28 0.33 2.47 -13.37
C PHE A 28 0.85 2.03 -14.73
N ASP A 29 0.92 0.73 -15.02
CA ASP A 29 1.22 0.25 -16.37
C ASP A 29 0.08 0.59 -17.33
N GLY A 30 -1.17 0.46 -16.88
CA GLY A 30 -2.35 0.88 -17.64
C GLY A 30 -2.35 2.40 -17.90
N LEU A 31 -1.90 3.20 -16.93
CA LEU A 31 -1.73 4.65 -17.13
C LEU A 31 -0.60 4.93 -18.13
N LEU A 32 0.61 4.39 -17.93
CA LEU A 32 1.77 4.63 -18.82
C LEU A 32 1.52 4.21 -20.27
N SER A 33 0.84 3.08 -20.47
CA SER A 33 0.51 2.56 -21.81
C SER A 33 -0.61 3.34 -22.50
N GLY A 34 -1.32 4.22 -21.77
CA GLY A 34 -2.46 4.98 -22.29
C GLY A 34 -3.68 4.11 -22.59
N GLU A 35 -3.77 2.92 -22.01
CA GLU A 35 -4.87 1.97 -22.20
C GLU A 35 -6.11 2.36 -21.39
N LEU A 36 -6.66 3.55 -21.66
CA LEU A 36 -7.84 4.09 -20.98
C LEU A 36 -9.05 3.14 -21.02
N ASP A 37 -9.31 2.51 -22.16
CA ASP A 37 -10.44 1.58 -22.30
C ASP A 37 -10.25 0.34 -21.40
N ALA A 38 -9.03 -0.18 -21.28
CA ALA A 38 -8.73 -1.31 -20.40
C ALA A 38 -8.88 -0.91 -18.92
N LEU A 39 -8.39 0.28 -18.55
CA LEU A 39 -8.58 0.83 -17.21
C LEU A 39 -10.07 1.01 -16.87
N LEU A 40 -10.87 1.51 -17.81
CA LEU A 40 -12.32 1.66 -17.61
C LEU A 40 -13.04 0.31 -17.49
N ASP A 41 -12.70 -0.65 -18.34
CA ASP A 41 -13.30 -2.00 -18.35
C ASP A 41 -12.92 -2.82 -17.11
N SER A 42 -11.84 -2.46 -16.41
CA SER A 42 -11.46 -3.06 -15.13
C SER A 42 -12.46 -2.78 -14.01
N PHE A 43 -13.27 -1.71 -14.12
CA PHE A 43 -14.27 -1.36 -13.11
C PHE A 43 -15.60 -2.08 -13.34
N ALA A 44 -16.25 -2.48 -12.25
CA ALA A 44 -17.59 -3.09 -12.30
C ALA A 44 -18.68 -2.09 -12.74
N GLY A 45 -18.40 -0.79 -12.61
CA GLY A 45 -19.29 0.32 -12.92
C GLY A 45 -18.50 1.63 -13.08
N GLU A 46 -19.03 2.72 -12.53
CA GLU A 46 -18.31 4.00 -12.58
C GLU A 46 -16.99 3.92 -11.79
N PRO A 47 -15.85 4.36 -12.38
CA PRO A 47 -14.58 4.38 -11.68
C PRO A 47 -14.63 5.22 -10.41
N LEU A 48 -14.00 4.70 -9.35
CA LEU A 48 -13.78 5.43 -8.12
C LEU A 48 -12.32 5.27 -7.69
N LEU A 49 -11.61 6.39 -7.65
CA LEU A 49 -10.22 6.49 -7.26
C LEU A 49 -10.07 7.54 -6.15
N LEU A 50 -9.48 7.15 -5.03
CA LEU A 50 -9.10 8.06 -3.94
C LEU A 50 -7.60 8.34 -4.05
N HIS A 51 -7.29 9.52 -4.58
CA HIS A 51 -5.92 9.98 -4.82
C HIS A 51 -5.44 10.87 -3.66
N PRO A 52 -4.19 10.72 -3.19
CA PRO A 52 -3.67 11.45 -2.02
C PRO A 52 -3.74 12.98 -2.17
N VAL A 53 -3.30 13.50 -3.32
CA VAL A 53 -3.31 14.95 -3.60
C VAL A 53 -4.61 15.46 -4.25
N ARG A 54 -5.16 14.71 -5.22
CA ARG A 54 -6.33 15.12 -6.02
C ARG A 54 -7.68 14.81 -5.34
N GLY A 55 -7.66 14.07 -4.24
CA GLY A 55 -8.88 13.65 -3.53
C GLY A 55 -9.68 12.61 -4.31
N ARG A 56 -11.02 12.71 -4.23
CA ARG A 56 -11.95 11.74 -4.81
C ARG A 56 -12.16 12.03 -6.30
N ILE A 57 -11.78 11.06 -7.14
CA ILE A 57 -12.03 11.04 -8.58
C ILE A 57 -13.09 9.98 -8.84
N GLN A 58 -14.27 10.40 -9.28
CA GLN A 58 -15.42 9.51 -9.46
C GLN A 58 -16.12 9.75 -10.78
N GLY A 59 -16.51 8.64 -11.44
CA GLY A 59 -17.24 8.66 -12.69
C GLY A 59 -16.30 8.70 -13.90
N ARG A 60 -16.82 8.22 -15.04
CA ARG A 60 -16.06 8.06 -16.28
C ARG A 60 -15.35 9.35 -16.70
N GLN A 61 -16.08 10.48 -16.74
CA GLN A 61 -15.51 11.75 -17.21
C GLN A 61 -14.35 12.27 -16.33
N ALA A 62 -14.49 12.18 -15.00
CA ALA A 62 -13.44 12.63 -14.09
C ALA A 62 -12.21 11.72 -14.17
N PHE A 63 -12.44 10.41 -14.32
CA PHE A 63 -11.37 9.43 -14.50
C PHE A 63 -10.63 9.62 -15.83
N GLU A 64 -11.34 9.82 -16.94
CA GLU A 64 -10.75 10.13 -18.25
C GLU A 64 -9.87 11.39 -18.20
N ALA A 65 -10.35 12.45 -17.55
CA ALA A 65 -9.59 13.68 -17.37
C ALA A 65 -8.32 13.46 -16.54
N TYR A 66 -8.43 12.66 -15.47
CA TYR A 66 -7.29 12.29 -14.63
C TYR A 66 -6.24 11.49 -15.42
N VAL A 67 -6.65 10.46 -16.17
CA VAL A 67 -5.74 9.63 -16.97
C VAL A 67 -5.03 10.48 -18.02
N ALA A 68 -5.76 11.35 -18.72
CA ALA A 68 -5.17 12.24 -19.71
C ALA A 68 -4.13 13.18 -19.10
N GLU A 69 -4.41 13.75 -17.92
CA GLU A 69 -3.47 14.63 -17.21
C GLU A 69 -2.23 13.87 -16.72
N MET A 70 -2.41 12.66 -16.17
CA MET A 70 -1.29 11.83 -15.73
C MET A 70 -0.39 11.41 -16.87
N ASN A 71 -0.94 11.10 -18.05
CA ASN A 71 -0.14 10.71 -19.22
C ASN A 71 0.74 11.86 -19.72
N VAL A 72 0.21 13.08 -19.73
CA VAL A 72 1.00 14.28 -20.04
C VAL A 72 2.09 14.46 -18.97
N TRP A 73 1.74 14.38 -17.69
CA TRP A 73 2.69 14.55 -16.60
C TRP A 73 3.81 13.49 -16.64
N PHE A 74 3.50 12.23 -16.88
CA PHE A 74 4.49 11.15 -17.03
C PHE A 74 5.44 11.37 -18.20
N ALA A 75 4.93 11.84 -19.33
CA ALA A 75 5.76 12.14 -20.49
C ALA A 75 6.69 13.33 -20.23
N GLU A 76 6.22 14.36 -19.52
CA GLU A 76 7.00 15.55 -19.17
C GLU A 76 8.10 15.27 -18.13
N HIS A 77 7.86 14.33 -17.21
CA HIS A 77 8.75 14.02 -16.09
C HIS A 77 9.51 12.70 -16.27
N GLU A 78 9.61 12.18 -17.50
CA GLU A 78 10.37 10.96 -17.83
C GLU A 78 10.09 9.79 -16.86
N VAL A 79 8.81 9.57 -16.54
CA VAL A 79 8.43 8.61 -15.50
C VAL A 79 8.60 7.18 -15.96
N SER A 80 9.19 6.35 -15.10
CA SER A 80 9.21 4.90 -15.25
C SER A 80 8.69 4.21 -13.97
N VAL A 81 8.16 3.01 -14.15
CA VAL A 81 7.53 2.20 -13.11
C VAL A 81 8.43 1.02 -12.78
N GLU A 82 8.68 0.81 -11.49
CA GLU A 82 9.25 -0.41 -10.96
C GLU A 82 8.19 -1.13 -10.13
N ASP A 83 7.86 -2.35 -10.56
CA ASP A 83 6.92 -3.22 -9.85
C ASP A 83 7.53 -3.72 -8.54
N GLY A 84 6.75 -3.59 -7.46
CA GLY A 84 7.03 -4.17 -6.16
C GLY A 84 6.26 -5.47 -5.93
N GLY A 85 5.77 -5.64 -4.70
CA GLY A 85 4.92 -6.77 -4.33
C GLY A 85 3.45 -6.52 -4.64
N HIS A 86 2.69 -7.56 -4.96
CA HIS A 86 1.24 -7.48 -5.06
C HIS A 86 0.58 -8.71 -4.43
N VAL A 87 -0.65 -8.54 -3.97
CA VAL A 87 -1.53 -9.62 -3.50
C VAL A 87 -2.92 -9.38 -4.05
N VAL A 88 -3.51 -10.42 -4.64
CA VAL A 88 -4.90 -10.40 -5.12
C VAL A 88 -5.66 -11.52 -4.42
N LEU A 89 -6.60 -11.17 -3.55
CA LEU A 89 -7.52 -12.13 -2.91
C LEU A 89 -8.84 -12.19 -3.69
N GLU A 90 -9.89 -12.74 -3.10
CA GLU A 90 -11.19 -12.86 -3.78
C GLU A 90 -11.91 -11.50 -3.90
N THR A 91 -11.83 -10.68 -2.86
CA THR A 91 -12.63 -9.44 -2.75
C THR A 91 -11.80 -8.16 -2.65
N ARG A 92 -10.49 -8.29 -2.44
CA ARG A 92 -9.55 -7.17 -2.31
C ARG A 92 -8.15 -7.58 -2.75
N GLY A 93 -7.38 -6.63 -3.22
CA GLY A 93 -5.95 -6.76 -3.45
C GLY A 93 -5.19 -5.49 -3.10
N PHE A 94 -3.86 -5.57 -3.18
CA PHE A 94 -3.00 -4.41 -3.21
C PHE A 94 -1.80 -4.65 -4.11
N GLU A 95 -1.19 -3.56 -4.55
CA GLU A 95 0.11 -3.55 -5.22
C GLU A 95 1.01 -2.46 -4.62
N GLU A 96 2.31 -2.72 -4.61
CA GLU A 96 3.36 -1.77 -4.27
C GLU A 96 4.13 -1.45 -5.56
N VAL A 97 4.39 -0.18 -5.79
CA VAL A 97 5.07 0.32 -6.98
C VAL A 97 6.07 1.40 -6.56
N VAL A 98 7.16 1.54 -7.29
CA VAL A 98 8.04 2.72 -7.21
C VAL A 98 7.96 3.48 -8.52
N LEU A 99 7.56 4.75 -8.45
CA LEU A 99 7.66 5.65 -9.59
C LEU A 99 9.02 6.34 -9.57
N HIS A 100 9.80 6.13 -10.63
CA HIS A 100 11.04 6.84 -10.89
C HIS A 100 10.71 8.08 -11.73
N ILE A 101 10.86 9.26 -11.15
CA ILE A 101 10.47 10.56 -11.73
C ILE A 101 11.75 11.34 -12.10
N ASP A 102 11.67 12.14 -13.16
CA ASP A 102 12.74 12.96 -13.72
C ASP A 102 14.00 12.12 -14.02
N GLY A 103 13.81 11.01 -14.74
CA GLY A 103 14.90 10.08 -15.07
C GLY A 103 15.48 9.34 -13.86
N GLY A 104 14.71 9.23 -12.76
CA GLY A 104 15.11 8.55 -11.52
C GLY A 104 15.73 9.46 -10.47
N ALA A 105 15.65 10.80 -10.63
CA ALA A 105 16.08 11.74 -9.59
C ALA A 105 15.23 11.62 -8.31
N VAL A 106 13.97 11.21 -8.45
CA VAL A 106 13.07 10.89 -7.34
C VAL A 106 12.55 9.47 -7.51
N ALA A 107 12.72 8.65 -6.47
CA ALA A 107 12.09 7.33 -6.36
C ALA A 107 10.93 7.42 -5.35
N LEU A 108 9.70 7.45 -5.87
CA LEU A 108 8.48 7.60 -5.07
C LEU A 108 7.83 6.23 -4.83
N PRO A 109 7.97 5.63 -3.64
CA PRO A 109 7.22 4.43 -3.30
C PRO A 109 5.75 4.76 -3.10
N LEU A 110 4.88 3.94 -3.67
CA LEU A 110 3.44 4.01 -3.44
C LEU A 110 2.83 2.62 -3.26
N ALA A 111 1.69 2.58 -2.61
CA ALA A 111 0.85 1.40 -2.50
C ALA A 111 -0.55 1.73 -3.01
N ILE A 112 -1.18 0.78 -3.69
CA ILE A 112 -2.54 0.89 -4.19
C ILE A 112 -3.34 -0.24 -3.59
N VAL A 113 -4.46 0.09 -2.95
CA VAL A 113 -5.41 -0.91 -2.44
C VAL A 113 -6.66 -0.88 -3.31
N ALA A 114 -7.11 -2.07 -3.69
CA ALA A 114 -8.19 -2.28 -4.64
C ALA A 114 -9.29 -3.15 -4.02
N ASP A 115 -10.53 -2.65 -3.98
CA ASP A 115 -11.70 -3.45 -3.65
C ASP A 115 -12.38 -3.97 -4.92
N HIS A 116 -12.69 -5.26 -4.94
CA HIS A 116 -13.37 -5.95 -6.04
C HIS A 116 -14.32 -7.04 -5.50
N PRO A 117 -15.39 -6.67 -4.78
CA PRO A 117 -16.24 -7.60 -4.03
C PRO A 117 -17.02 -8.59 -4.92
N HIS A 118 -17.12 -8.30 -6.22
CA HIS A 118 -17.87 -9.10 -7.18
C HIS A 118 -17.05 -9.27 -8.45
N ASP A 119 -17.08 -10.47 -9.02
CA ASP A 119 -16.56 -10.84 -10.35
C ASP A 119 -15.09 -10.50 -10.70
N GLY A 120 -14.33 -9.96 -9.75
CA GLY A 120 -12.94 -9.56 -9.90
C GLY A 120 -12.77 -8.13 -10.44
N ARG A 121 -13.86 -7.45 -10.83
CA ARG A 121 -13.76 -6.05 -11.28
C ARG A 121 -13.75 -5.08 -10.12
N LEU A 122 -13.02 -4.00 -10.32
CA LEU A 122 -12.77 -2.95 -9.34
C LEU A 122 -14.05 -2.18 -9.02
N THR A 123 -14.26 -1.90 -7.75
CA THR A 123 -15.27 -0.94 -7.28
C THR A 123 -14.65 0.32 -6.70
N GLU A 124 -13.44 0.22 -6.14
CA GLU A 124 -12.70 1.35 -5.57
C GLU A 124 -11.19 1.08 -5.61
N LEU A 125 -10.43 2.13 -5.94
CA LEU A 125 -8.98 2.18 -5.82
C LEU A 125 -8.57 3.28 -4.83
N ARG A 126 -7.55 3.01 -4.01
CA ARG A 126 -6.99 3.96 -3.05
C ARG A 126 -5.48 3.99 -3.19
N ILE A 127 -4.92 5.15 -3.52
CA ILE A 127 -3.47 5.32 -3.69
C ILE A 127 -2.88 5.93 -2.42
N TYR A 128 -1.74 5.40 -1.98
CA TYR A 128 -1.02 5.83 -0.80
C TYR A 128 0.44 6.11 -1.14
N TYR A 129 0.90 7.33 -0.90
CA TYR A 129 2.30 7.72 -0.95
C TYR A 129 2.51 9.00 -0.13
N SER A 130 3.75 9.31 0.25
CA SER A 130 4.09 10.60 0.83
C SER A 130 4.35 11.62 -0.27
N SER A 131 3.77 12.83 -0.20
CA SER A 131 4.13 13.88 -1.15
C SER A 131 5.51 14.50 -0.88
N TRP A 132 6.17 14.10 0.21
CA TRP A 132 7.45 14.66 0.62
C TRP A 132 8.56 14.50 -0.43
N PRO A 133 8.81 13.31 -1.04
CA PRO A 133 9.87 13.16 -2.03
C PRO A 133 9.68 14.03 -3.27
N VAL A 134 8.43 14.39 -3.60
CA VAL A 134 8.09 15.18 -4.80
C VAL A 134 8.03 16.68 -4.49
N THR A 135 7.49 17.06 -3.34
CA THR A 135 7.13 18.47 -3.04
C THR A 135 7.88 19.07 -1.85
N GLY A 136 8.61 18.25 -1.09
CA GLY A 136 9.25 18.64 0.17
C GLY A 136 8.25 19.02 1.28
N ARG A 137 6.99 18.60 1.16
CA ARG A 137 5.92 18.86 2.13
C ARG A 137 5.00 17.65 2.25
N HIS A 138 4.35 17.51 3.41
CA HIS A 138 3.27 16.55 3.62
C HIS A 138 1.92 17.13 3.18
N ALA A 139 1.17 16.35 2.42
CA ALA A 139 -0.23 16.55 2.09
C ALA A 139 -1.09 15.64 2.97
N VAL A 140 -1.25 16.04 4.24
CA VAL A 140 -2.03 15.29 5.24
C VAL A 140 -3.42 14.97 4.72
N ARG A 141 -3.76 13.68 4.75
CA ARG A 141 -4.98 13.15 4.17
C ARG A 141 -5.97 12.72 5.26
N PRO A 142 -7.21 13.24 5.25
CA PRO A 142 -8.29 12.75 6.13
C PRO A 142 -8.58 11.25 5.95
N PRO A 143 -9.32 10.60 6.87
CA PRO A 143 -9.69 9.20 6.75
C PRO A 143 -10.35 8.88 5.41
N LEU A 144 -9.83 7.86 4.72
CA LEU A 144 -10.47 7.30 3.52
C LEU A 144 -11.49 6.22 3.89
N LEU A 145 -11.22 5.49 4.97
CA LEU A 145 -12.06 4.42 5.51
C LEU A 145 -12.35 4.68 6.99
N GLN A 146 -13.48 4.14 7.45
CA GLN A 146 -13.81 4.12 8.87
C GLN A 146 -13.01 3.00 9.57
N ALA A 147 -12.69 3.22 10.84
CA ALA A 147 -12.15 2.17 11.68
C ALA A 147 -13.14 0.99 11.77
N ASP A 148 -12.62 -0.23 11.65
CA ASP A 148 -13.40 -1.45 11.76
C ASP A 148 -12.84 -2.31 12.88
N SER A 149 -13.61 -2.42 13.97
CA SER A 149 -13.25 -3.21 15.15
C SER A 149 -13.13 -4.72 14.88
N THR A 150 -13.54 -5.21 13.71
CA THR A 150 -13.40 -6.62 13.32
C THR A 150 -12.12 -6.88 12.53
N VAL A 151 -11.42 -5.82 12.10
CA VAL A 151 -10.14 -5.93 11.41
C VAL A 151 -9.03 -6.09 12.44
N HIS A 152 -8.45 -7.28 12.47
CA HIS A 152 -7.31 -7.59 13.31
C HIS A 152 -6.23 -8.29 12.49
N PRO A 153 -5.02 -7.71 12.36
CA PRO A 153 -3.89 -8.46 11.83
C PRO A 153 -3.59 -9.65 12.74
N SER A 154 -2.97 -10.68 12.19
CA SER A 154 -2.69 -11.93 12.89
C SER A 154 -1.19 -12.22 13.02
N GLY A 155 -0.84 -13.03 14.03
CA GLY A 155 0.54 -13.46 14.29
C GLY A 155 1.47 -12.28 14.58
N VAL A 156 2.69 -12.33 14.04
CA VAL A 156 3.74 -11.32 14.29
C VAL A 156 3.32 -9.88 13.98
N ILE A 157 2.36 -9.68 13.06
CA ILE A 157 1.86 -8.34 12.73
C ILE A 157 0.99 -7.82 13.86
N ALA A 158 0.20 -8.67 14.51
CA ALA A 158 -0.57 -8.29 15.71
C ALA A 158 0.36 -7.88 16.86
N ASP A 159 1.44 -8.63 17.05
CA ASP A 159 2.47 -8.32 18.05
C ASP A 159 3.16 -6.99 17.74
N TYR A 160 3.53 -6.76 16.48
CA TYR A 160 4.11 -5.50 16.00
C TYR A 160 3.16 -4.32 16.25
N GLN A 161 1.88 -4.45 15.89
CA GLN A 161 0.86 -3.41 16.08
C GLN A 161 0.64 -3.08 17.55
N SER A 162 0.62 -4.10 18.40
CA SER A 162 0.48 -3.94 19.85
C SER A 162 1.68 -3.20 20.45
N ALA A 163 2.90 -3.58 20.04
CA ALA A 163 4.13 -2.95 20.49
C ALA A 163 4.27 -1.50 19.97
N LEU A 164 3.87 -1.24 18.72
CA LEU A 164 3.77 0.10 18.13
C LEU A 164 2.82 1.00 18.93
N ALA A 165 1.62 0.50 19.27
CA ALA A 165 0.66 1.24 20.07
C ALA A 165 1.15 1.52 21.50
N ALA A 166 1.93 0.61 22.08
CA ALA A 166 2.51 0.75 23.42
C ALA A 166 3.77 1.64 23.46
N GLY A 167 4.45 1.83 22.33
CA GLY A 167 5.76 2.48 22.28
C GLY A 167 6.89 1.59 22.81
N ASP A 168 6.73 0.27 22.70
CA ASP A 168 7.69 -0.71 23.22
C ASP A 168 8.73 -1.07 22.15
N VAL A 169 9.87 -0.39 22.21
CA VAL A 169 10.98 -0.58 21.25
C VAL A 169 11.49 -2.02 21.26
N ASP A 170 11.65 -2.63 22.44
CA ASP A 170 12.21 -3.97 22.56
C ASP A 170 11.26 -5.00 21.95
N ALA A 171 9.97 -4.88 22.24
CA ALA A 171 8.95 -5.75 21.67
C ALA A 171 8.87 -5.58 20.14
N ILE A 172 8.87 -4.35 19.62
CA ILE A 172 8.86 -4.11 18.16
C ILE A 172 10.07 -4.75 17.50
N VAL A 173 11.28 -4.44 17.96
CA VAL A 173 12.51 -4.96 17.35
C VAL A 173 12.55 -6.49 17.40
N SER A 174 11.96 -7.10 18.43
CA SER A 174 11.87 -8.56 18.55
C SER A 174 10.99 -9.22 17.47
N THR A 175 10.05 -8.48 16.88
CA THR A 175 9.17 -8.95 15.80
C THR A 175 9.87 -9.11 14.46
N PHE A 176 11.05 -8.47 14.28
CA PHE A 176 11.79 -8.52 13.02
C PHE A 176 12.75 -9.70 12.93
N GLU A 177 12.98 -10.16 11.70
CA GLU A 177 14.15 -10.94 11.32
C GLU A 177 15.44 -10.17 11.67
N ALA A 178 16.56 -10.88 11.82
CA ALA A 178 17.84 -10.26 12.18
C ALA A 178 18.30 -9.20 11.16
N ASP A 179 17.96 -9.42 9.88
CA ASP A 179 18.20 -8.54 8.74
C ASP A 179 16.92 -7.86 8.22
N GLY A 180 15.81 -7.98 8.97
CA GLY A 180 14.55 -7.32 8.64
C GLY A 180 14.67 -5.80 8.68
N TYR A 181 13.73 -5.09 8.04
CA TYR A 181 13.80 -3.63 7.95
C TYR A 181 12.46 -2.93 8.06
N ALA A 182 12.50 -1.67 8.49
CA ALA A 182 11.41 -0.71 8.35
C ALA A 182 11.79 0.32 7.28
N ARG A 183 10.83 0.75 6.45
CA ARG A 183 11.03 1.82 5.46
C ARG A 183 9.98 2.89 5.67
N GLU A 184 10.44 4.11 5.91
CA GLU A 184 9.59 5.29 6.02
C GLU A 184 8.88 5.61 4.69
N PRO A 185 7.81 6.43 4.71
CA PRO A 185 7.07 6.82 3.51
C PRO A 185 7.92 7.54 2.45
N ALA A 186 9.02 8.19 2.86
CA ALA A 186 9.92 8.93 1.97
C ALA A 186 10.85 8.03 1.13
N GLY A 187 10.78 6.70 1.30
CA GLY A 187 11.45 5.73 0.43
C GLY A 187 12.79 5.21 0.94
N ASP A 188 13.51 4.53 0.04
CA ASP A 188 14.69 3.70 0.38
C ASP A 188 15.85 4.43 1.07
N PRO A 189 16.10 5.74 0.85
CA PRO A 189 17.06 6.49 1.66
C PRO A 189 16.75 6.49 3.17
N TYR A 190 15.48 6.22 3.54
CA TYR A 190 14.96 6.19 4.91
C TYR A 190 14.60 4.75 5.33
N ARG A 191 15.45 3.80 4.94
CA ARG A 191 15.35 2.38 5.31
C ARG A 191 16.24 2.08 6.51
N HIS A 192 15.64 1.48 7.55
CA HIS A 192 16.31 1.10 8.80
C HIS A 192 16.40 -0.41 8.89
N SER A 193 17.61 -0.97 8.76
CA SER A 193 17.81 -2.42 8.59
C SER A 193 18.56 -3.06 9.76
N GLY A 194 18.04 -4.20 10.21
CA GLY A 194 18.61 -4.97 11.31
C GLY A 194 18.40 -4.33 12.68
N THR A 195 18.71 -5.11 13.71
CA THR A 195 18.32 -4.81 15.11
C THR A 195 18.74 -3.43 15.61
N ARG A 196 19.95 -2.97 15.25
CA ARG A 196 20.48 -1.69 15.75
C ARG A 196 19.76 -0.49 15.15
N ASP A 197 19.60 -0.49 13.84
CA ASP A 197 19.05 0.65 13.11
C ASP A 197 17.53 0.72 13.35
N LEU A 198 16.85 -0.42 13.40
CA LEU A 198 15.45 -0.51 13.83
C LEU A 198 15.25 0.07 15.23
N ARG A 199 16.11 -0.31 16.19
CA ARG A 199 16.03 0.24 17.56
C ARG A 199 16.16 1.76 17.56
N ALA A 200 17.19 2.30 16.91
CA ALA A 200 17.42 3.75 16.85
C ALA A 200 16.23 4.48 16.21
N PHE A 201 15.67 3.91 15.15
CA PHE A 201 14.48 4.44 14.47
C PHE A 201 13.25 4.48 15.39
N TYR A 202 12.90 3.37 16.06
CA TYR A 202 11.75 3.34 16.96
C TYR A 202 11.95 4.16 18.23
N GLU A 203 13.17 4.26 18.76
CA GLU A 203 13.49 5.19 19.86
C GLU A 203 13.22 6.65 19.46
N GLN A 204 13.57 7.03 18.22
CA GLN A 204 13.26 8.36 17.69
C GLN A 204 11.74 8.54 17.49
N LEU A 205 11.05 7.58 16.87
CA LEU A 205 9.59 7.63 16.67
C LEU A 205 8.84 7.81 18.00
N PHE A 206 9.29 7.18 19.09
CA PHE A 206 8.65 7.25 20.41
C PHE A 206 9.19 8.35 21.32
N SER A 207 10.07 9.22 20.82
CA SER A 207 10.67 10.31 21.59
C SER A 207 9.65 11.32 22.11
N ASN A 208 8.49 11.46 21.45
CA ASN A 208 7.34 12.24 21.94
C ASN A 208 6.58 11.58 23.12
N GLY A 209 7.10 10.49 23.69
CA GLY A 209 6.62 9.88 24.93
C GLY A 209 5.32 9.10 24.77
N GLY A 210 5.41 7.88 24.24
CA GLY A 210 4.30 6.94 24.07
C GLY A 210 4.36 6.29 22.70
N GLY A 211 3.42 5.37 22.42
CA GLY A 211 3.32 4.69 21.14
C GLY A 211 2.46 5.44 20.11
N ILE A 212 2.24 4.75 18.99
CA ILE A 212 1.47 5.22 17.83
C ILE A 212 0.31 4.23 17.63
N PRO A 213 -0.80 4.36 18.37
CA PRO A 213 -1.95 3.50 18.15
C PRO A 213 -2.57 3.80 16.78
N LEU A 214 -2.85 2.73 16.03
CA LEU A 214 -3.49 2.81 14.73
C LEU A 214 -4.94 2.33 14.83
N GLU A 215 -5.86 3.09 14.25
CA GLU A 215 -7.22 2.61 14.02
C GLU A 215 -7.22 1.75 12.75
N HIS A 216 -7.38 0.44 12.92
CA HIS A 216 -7.38 -0.51 11.80
C HIS A 216 -8.68 -0.36 10.99
N CYS A 217 -8.56 -0.21 9.68
CA CYS A 217 -9.69 0.03 8.78
C CYS A 217 -9.97 -1.18 7.87
N ALA A 218 -8.91 -1.74 7.30
CA ALA A 218 -9.01 -2.76 6.27
C ALA A 218 -7.70 -3.55 6.19
N VAL A 219 -7.80 -4.83 5.83
CA VAL A 219 -6.64 -5.72 5.67
C VAL A 219 -6.72 -6.51 4.37
N VAL A 220 -5.56 -6.75 3.76
CA VAL A 220 -5.31 -7.78 2.74
C VAL A 220 -4.15 -8.62 3.24
N ASP A 221 -4.36 -9.90 3.54
CA ASP A 221 -3.31 -10.78 4.07
C ASP A 221 -3.40 -12.15 3.40
N ASP A 222 -2.35 -12.55 2.66
CA ASP A 222 -2.24 -13.88 2.05
C ASP A 222 -1.47 -14.88 2.93
N GLY A 223 -1.12 -14.49 4.16
CA GLY A 223 -0.31 -15.26 5.10
C GLY A 223 1.19 -15.01 4.96
N HIS A 224 1.66 -14.41 3.85
CA HIS A 224 3.05 -14.03 3.63
C HIS A 224 3.23 -12.51 3.66
N THR A 225 2.38 -11.77 2.96
CA THR A 225 2.38 -10.32 2.88
C THR A 225 1.02 -9.79 3.31
N CYS A 226 1.04 -8.70 4.08
CA CYS A 226 -0.15 -8.10 4.65
C CYS A 226 -0.14 -6.59 4.46
N ALA A 227 -1.12 -6.04 3.74
CA ALA A 227 -1.40 -4.62 3.71
C ALA A 227 -2.48 -4.29 4.75
N LEU A 228 -2.18 -3.34 5.63
CA LEU A 228 -3.08 -2.84 6.67
C LEU A 228 -3.36 -1.36 6.42
N GLU A 229 -4.59 -1.03 6.06
CA GLU A 229 -5.07 0.35 5.96
C GLU A 229 -5.50 0.84 7.34
N TYR A 230 -5.10 2.05 7.71
CA TYR A 230 -5.32 2.60 9.04
C TYR A 230 -5.57 4.10 9.04
N ASN A 231 -6.08 4.59 10.17
CA ASN A 231 -6.01 6.01 10.54
C ASN A 231 -5.07 6.19 11.74
N VAL A 232 -4.20 7.20 11.68
CA VAL A 232 -3.42 7.68 12.83
C VAL A 232 -4.21 8.80 13.50
N THR A 233 -4.51 8.64 14.79
CA THR A 233 -5.26 9.65 15.57
C THR A 233 -4.46 10.19 16.76
N ARG A 234 -3.33 9.55 17.09
CA ARG A 234 -2.44 9.96 18.15
C ARG A 234 -1.02 9.48 17.88
N TRP A 235 -0.05 10.28 18.28
CA TRP A 235 1.36 9.92 18.27
C TRP A 235 2.05 10.38 19.55
N GLY A 236 2.48 9.43 20.38
CA GLY A 236 3.03 9.74 21.71
C GLY A 236 1.99 10.48 22.56
N LYS A 237 2.33 11.70 22.98
CA LYS A 237 1.43 12.58 23.76
C LYS A 237 0.55 13.50 22.91
N THR A 238 0.74 13.50 21.59
CA THR A 238 0.05 14.44 20.70
C THR A 238 -1.15 13.76 20.07
N ASP A 239 -2.34 14.32 20.31
CA ASP A 239 -3.53 13.98 19.54
C ASP A 239 -3.45 14.63 18.16
N LEU A 240 -3.81 13.88 17.13
CA LEU A 240 -3.77 14.30 15.74
C LEU A 240 -5.20 14.30 15.18
N PRO A 241 -5.55 15.22 14.27
CA PRO A 241 -6.65 14.99 13.36
C PRO A 241 -6.44 13.62 12.69
N PRO A 242 -7.46 12.76 12.53
CA PRO A 242 -7.29 11.45 11.92
C PRO A 242 -6.64 11.54 10.53
N GLN A 243 -5.59 10.75 10.28
CA GLN A 243 -4.82 10.78 9.03
C GLN A 243 -4.70 9.38 8.42
N ALA A 244 -5.03 9.22 7.14
CA ALA A 244 -5.08 7.92 6.48
C ALA A 244 -3.70 7.46 5.96
N GLY A 245 -3.39 6.20 6.23
CA GLY A 245 -2.18 5.52 5.75
C GLY A 245 -2.42 4.05 5.42
N VAL A 246 -1.42 3.43 4.81
CA VAL A 246 -1.33 1.97 4.68
C VAL A 246 0.10 1.53 5.00
N ALA A 247 0.22 0.40 5.68
CA ALA A 247 1.50 -0.26 5.90
C ALA A 247 1.46 -1.66 5.31
N VAL A 248 2.52 -2.04 4.61
CA VAL A 248 2.71 -3.38 4.06
C VAL A 248 3.79 -4.11 4.85
N TYR A 249 3.42 -5.27 5.37
CA TYR A 249 4.27 -6.14 6.15
C TYR A 249 4.61 -7.39 5.33
N ALA A 250 5.89 -7.76 5.29
CA ALA A 250 6.31 -9.03 4.71
C ALA A 250 6.85 -9.94 5.81
N ARG A 251 6.32 -11.17 5.90
CA ARG A 251 6.81 -12.20 6.81
C ARG A 251 7.98 -12.95 6.16
N GLY A 252 9.07 -13.09 6.91
CA GLY A 252 10.23 -13.89 6.55
C GLY A 252 10.04 -15.37 6.85
N SER A 253 11.04 -16.16 6.49
CA SER A 253 11.00 -17.62 6.61
C SER A 253 10.87 -18.13 8.04
N SER A 254 11.26 -17.33 9.06
CA SER A 254 11.12 -17.71 10.47
C SER A 254 9.73 -17.41 11.05
N GLY A 255 8.87 -16.75 10.27
CA GLY A 255 7.59 -16.21 10.74
C GLY A 255 7.68 -14.81 11.36
N LYS A 256 8.88 -14.22 11.41
CA LYS A 256 9.12 -12.83 11.82
C LYS A 256 8.95 -11.86 10.65
N LEU A 257 8.96 -10.55 10.92
CA LEU A 257 8.92 -9.52 9.88
C LEU A 257 10.25 -9.43 9.14
N ALA A 258 10.23 -9.73 7.85
CA ALA A 258 11.31 -9.37 6.93
C ALA A 258 11.24 -7.87 6.58
N ALA A 259 10.03 -7.30 6.52
CA ALA A 259 9.84 -5.89 6.19
C ALA A 259 8.57 -5.29 6.81
N ALA A 260 8.64 -4.01 7.15
CA ALA A 260 7.50 -3.11 7.36
C ALA A 260 7.70 -1.86 6.49
N ARG A 261 6.81 -1.63 5.53
CA ARG A 261 6.89 -0.52 4.56
C ARG A 261 5.68 0.38 4.73
N ILE A 262 5.92 1.64 5.04
CA ILE A 262 4.87 2.60 5.35
C ILE A 262 4.60 3.46 4.11
N TYR A 263 3.32 3.73 3.87
CA TYR A 263 2.80 4.55 2.78
C TYR A 263 1.73 5.48 3.35
N ASP A 264 2.17 6.58 3.92
CA ASP A 264 1.30 7.63 4.41
C ASP A 264 1.94 8.99 4.19
N ASP A 265 1.24 10.02 4.62
CA ASP A 265 1.78 11.39 4.60
C ASP A 265 1.49 12.06 5.94
N VAL A 266 1.65 11.27 7.01
CA VAL A 266 1.38 11.68 8.38
C VAL A 266 2.45 12.67 8.79
N ASP A 267 2.04 13.82 9.34
CA ASP A 267 2.96 14.82 9.87
C ASP A 267 3.39 14.41 11.30
N PRO A 268 4.65 13.98 11.51
CA PRO A 268 5.07 13.44 12.80
C PRO A 268 5.35 14.58 13.79
N PRO A 269 4.81 14.54 15.02
CA PRO A 269 5.03 15.57 16.03
C PRO A 269 6.36 15.36 16.77
N LEU A 270 7.47 15.44 16.04
CA LEU A 270 8.85 15.29 16.54
C LEU A 270 9.43 16.60 17.07
#